data_AF-A0A6I6G4C2-F1
#
_entry.id   AF-A0A6I6G4C2-F1
#
_cell.length_a   1.000
_cell.length_b   1.000
_cell.length_c   1.000
_cell.angle_alpha   90.00
_cell.angle_beta   90.00
_cell.angle_gamma   90.00
#
_symmetry.space_group_name_H-M   'P 1'
#
loop_
_entity.id
_entity.type
_entity.pdbx_description
1 polymer ?
#
loop_
_entity_poly.entity_id
_entity_poly.type
_entity_poly.pdbx_seq_one_letter_code
_entity_poly.pdbx_strand_id
1 'polypeptide(L)'
;MCRWIRLWHDIKQCSKLGCVCSRRHVHKIRAFGAGKWQTEFMSKIQSQRVRIDGIAVHWYDWGNQTNNAATDSLTAERVFNRFKTYIQNVRTAYPNLPIWITEFNANMNRKSQVVQMYFMKLSTEWLNTLDYVERYSFFFEPDYPSANPDGTMSAIGAYWKSLPTTKAYTGGNHIADATLIK
;
A
#
# COMPACT_ATOMS: atom_id res chain seq x y z
N MET A 1 -12.93 -2.53 -26.88
CA MET A 1 -12.77 -3.99 -26.69
C MET A 1 -11.39 -4.38 -27.18
N CYS A 2 -10.35 -4.40 -26.34
CA CYS A 2 -8.99 -4.77 -26.77
C CYS A 2 -8.17 -5.45 -25.65
N ARG A 3 -7.74 -6.67 -25.97
CA ARG A 3 -6.55 -7.44 -25.51
C ARG A 3 -6.33 -7.63 -24.00
N TRP A 4 -6.93 -8.70 -23.47
CA TRP A 4 -6.66 -9.24 -22.11
C TRP A 4 -6.12 -10.68 -22.08
N ILE A 5 -5.63 -11.24 -23.20
CA ILE A 5 -5.27 -12.67 -23.27
C ILE A 5 -3.75 -12.95 -23.35
N ARG A 6 -2.88 -11.97 -23.55
CA ARG A 6 -1.44 -12.23 -23.81
C ARG A 6 -0.47 -11.97 -22.64
N LEU A 7 -0.88 -12.28 -21.42
CA LEU A 7 -0.04 -12.16 -20.21
C LEU A 7 0.04 -13.45 -19.38
N TRP A 8 -0.17 -14.59 -20.05
CA TRP A 8 -0.16 -15.94 -19.44
C TRP A 8 1.18 -16.70 -19.59
N HIS A 9 2.20 -16.14 -20.27
CA HIS A 9 3.48 -16.83 -20.45
C HIS A 9 4.58 -16.50 -19.42
N ASP A 10 4.46 -15.41 -18.67
CA ASP A 10 5.56 -14.94 -17.79
C ASP A 10 5.50 -15.46 -16.34
N ILE A 11 4.54 -16.34 -16.01
CA ILE A 11 4.44 -16.94 -14.67
C ILE A 11 5.64 -17.87 -14.37
N LYS A 12 6.30 -18.41 -15.41
CA LYS A 12 7.49 -19.25 -15.24
C LYS A 12 8.82 -18.49 -15.13
N GLN A 13 8.84 -17.17 -15.30
CA GLN A 13 10.09 -16.38 -15.28
C GLN A 13 10.38 -15.71 -13.93
N CYS A 14 9.35 -15.37 -13.14
CA CYS A 14 9.54 -14.79 -11.80
C CYS A 14 10.21 -15.76 -10.81
N SER A 15 9.95 -17.07 -10.92
CA SER A 15 10.63 -18.07 -10.07
C SER A 15 12.11 -18.28 -10.43
N LYS A 16 12.56 -17.79 -11.60
CA LYS A 16 13.94 -17.98 -12.09
C LYS A 16 14.89 -16.84 -11.72
N LEU A 17 14.39 -15.73 -11.17
CA LEU A 17 15.16 -14.49 -10.99
C LEU A 17 15.45 -14.12 -9.53
N GLY A 18 15.15 -14.98 -8.55
CA GLY A 18 15.45 -14.71 -7.13
C GLY A 18 14.81 -13.42 -6.57
N CYS A 19 13.80 -12.87 -7.26
CA CYS A 19 13.18 -11.60 -6.90
C CYS A 19 11.95 -11.82 -6.03
N VAL A 20 11.83 -10.99 -4.98
CA VAL A 20 10.65 -10.88 -4.11
C VAL A 20 9.43 -10.50 -4.96
N CYS A 21 8.50 -11.44 -5.15
CA CYS A 21 7.37 -11.24 -6.05
C CYS A 21 6.13 -10.77 -5.30
N SER A 22 5.88 -9.47 -5.36
CA SER A 22 4.54 -8.91 -5.15
C SER A 22 3.98 -8.49 -6.51
N ARG A 23 2.98 -9.22 -7.04
CA ARG A 23 2.35 -8.89 -8.34
C ARG A 23 0.87 -8.51 -8.17
N ARG A 24 0.62 -7.21 -8.39
CA ARG A 24 -0.64 -6.45 -8.52
C ARG A 24 -1.37 -6.06 -7.23
N HIS A 25 -1.67 -4.76 -7.19
CA HIS A 25 -2.28 -4.01 -6.09
C HIS A 25 -3.81 -3.94 -6.24
N VAL A 26 -4.52 -3.96 -5.11
CA VAL A 26 -5.99 -3.95 -5.11
C VAL A 26 -6.54 -2.66 -4.52
N HIS A 27 -7.49 -2.04 -5.22
CA HIS A 27 -7.96 -0.67 -5.04
C HIS A 27 -9.29 -0.54 -4.26
N LYS A 28 -9.79 -1.57 -3.55
CA LYS A 28 -11.14 -1.50 -2.96
C LYS A 28 -11.35 -2.33 -1.69
N ILE A 29 -12.20 -1.84 -0.79
CA ILE A 29 -12.77 -2.57 0.37
C ILE A 29 -13.47 -3.89 -0.04
N ARG A 30 -13.81 -4.07 -1.33
CA ARG A 30 -14.40 -5.29 -1.89
C ARG A 30 -13.38 -6.24 -2.52
N ALA A 31 -12.09 -6.10 -2.21
CA ALA A 31 -11.01 -6.98 -2.68
C ALA A 31 -11.02 -8.37 -2.03
N PHE A 32 -11.56 -8.46 -0.83
CA PHE A 32 -11.48 -9.64 0.03
C PHE A 32 -12.88 -10.22 0.25
N GLY A 33 -12.97 -11.55 0.27
CA GLY A 33 -14.21 -12.30 0.45
C GLY A 33 -14.51 -13.24 -0.71
N ALA A 34 -15.52 -14.09 -0.54
CA ALA A 34 -15.94 -15.05 -1.57
C ALA A 34 -16.27 -14.35 -2.89
N GLY A 35 -15.72 -14.87 -4.00
CA GLY A 35 -15.91 -14.33 -5.35
C GLY A 35 -15.20 -13.00 -5.62
N LYS A 36 -14.18 -12.64 -4.82
CA LYS A 36 -13.34 -11.46 -5.07
C LYS A 36 -12.00 -11.86 -5.67
N TRP A 37 -11.50 -11.00 -6.57
CA TRP A 37 -10.31 -11.29 -7.36
C TRP A 37 -9.08 -11.64 -6.51
N GLN A 38 -8.81 -10.92 -5.43
CA GLN A 38 -7.63 -11.21 -4.60
C GLN A 38 -7.75 -12.60 -3.95
N THR A 39 -8.94 -12.94 -3.46
CA THR A 39 -9.20 -14.26 -2.89
C THR A 39 -8.99 -15.35 -3.95
N GLU A 40 -9.55 -15.20 -5.15
CA GLU A 40 -9.37 -16.17 -6.25
C GLU A 40 -7.92 -16.27 -6.72
N PHE A 41 -7.21 -15.15 -6.79
CA PHE A 41 -5.80 -15.08 -7.15
C PHE A 41 -4.93 -15.83 -6.13
N MET A 42 -5.15 -15.57 -4.84
CA MET A 42 -4.42 -16.24 -3.76
C MET A 42 -4.70 -17.74 -3.74
N SER A 43 -5.95 -18.17 -3.99
CA SER A 43 -6.28 -19.59 -4.14
C SER A 43 -5.56 -20.23 -5.34
N LYS A 44 -5.43 -19.53 -6.47
CA LYS A 44 -4.67 -20.03 -7.64
C LYS A 44 -3.18 -20.10 -7.37
N ILE A 45 -2.61 -19.16 -6.62
CA ILE A 45 -1.21 -19.23 -6.24
C ILE A 45 -0.95 -20.42 -5.32
N GLN A 46 -1.81 -20.63 -4.33
CA GLN A 46 -1.71 -21.80 -3.45
C GLN A 46 -1.79 -23.11 -4.25
N SER A 47 -2.73 -23.23 -5.21
CA SER A 47 -2.87 -24.44 -6.02
C SER A 47 -1.68 -24.66 -6.97
N GLN A 48 -1.05 -23.58 -7.45
CA GLN A 48 0.13 -23.62 -8.32
C GLN A 48 1.45 -23.66 -7.54
N ARG A 49 1.42 -23.67 -6.20
CA ARG A 49 2.60 -23.62 -5.31
C ARG A 49 3.56 -22.48 -5.65
N VAL A 50 3.04 -21.33 -6.06
CA VAL A 50 3.84 -20.13 -6.34
C VAL A 50 4.19 -19.45 -5.01
N ARG A 51 5.45 -19.06 -4.83
CA ARG A 51 5.89 -18.29 -3.66
C ARG A 51 5.41 -16.83 -3.79
N ILE A 52 4.83 -16.31 -2.71
CA ILE A 52 4.57 -14.88 -2.52
C ILE A 52 5.25 -14.48 -1.22
N ASP A 53 5.96 -13.37 -1.26
CA ASP A 53 6.77 -12.89 -0.14
C ASP A 53 6.11 -11.79 0.67
N GLY A 54 5.05 -11.17 0.14
CA GLY A 54 4.31 -10.11 0.81
C GLY A 54 3.03 -9.76 0.04
N ILE A 55 2.10 -9.13 0.75
CA ILE A 55 0.83 -8.66 0.16
C ILE A 55 0.94 -7.17 -0.04
N ALA A 56 0.93 -6.74 -1.30
CA ALA A 56 0.87 -5.31 -1.60
C ALA A 56 -0.56 -4.81 -1.78
N VAL A 57 -0.86 -3.67 -1.16
CA VAL A 57 -2.19 -3.08 -1.13
C VAL A 57 -2.15 -1.61 -1.49
N HIS A 58 -3.26 -1.15 -2.08
CA HIS A 58 -3.55 0.27 -2.27
C HIS A 58 -4.77 0.64 -1.45
N TRP A 59 -4.75 1.80 -0.80
CA TRP A 59 -5.91 2.26 -0.07
C TRP A 59 -6.18 3.75 -0.25
N TYR A 60 -7.42 4.07 -0.60
CA TYR A 60 -7.91 5.44 -0.66
C TYR A 60 -9.29 5.47 -0.03
N ASP A 61 -9.65 6.61 0.56
CA ASP A 61 -10.93 6.81 1.25
C ASP A 61 -12.16 6.90 0.32
N TRP A 62 -12.21 6.06 -0.72
CA TRP A 62 -13.30 5.99 -1.68
C TRP A 62 -14.63 5.64 -1.02
N GLY A 63 -15.68 6.34 -1.46
CA GLY A 63 -17.04 6.24 -0.90
C GLY A 63 -17.27 7.13 0.31
N ASN A 64 -16.22 7.78 0.85
CA ASN A 64 -16.33 8.71 1.98
C ASN A 64 -15.68 10.07 1.68
N GLN A 65 -15.26 10.32 0.44
CA GLN A 65 -14.49 11.52 0.08
C GLN A 65 -15.22 12.85 0.36
N THR A 66 -16.55 12.84 0.41
CA THR A 66 -17.38 14.02 0.74
C THR A 66 -17.87 14.04 2.20
N ASN A 67 -17.58 12.99 2.98
CA ASN A 67 -18.02 12.85 4.37
C ASN A 67 -17.00 13.47 5.33
N ASN A 68 -16.97 14.81 5.35
CA ASN A 68 -16.10 15.57 6.26
C ASN A 68 -16.79 15.78 7.62
N ALA A 69 -16.00 15.86 8.68
CA ALA A 69 -16.45 16.22 10.02
C ALA A 69 -16.45 17.75 10.21
N ALA A 70 -16.77 18.20 11.44
CA ALA A 70 -16.78 19.62 11.79
C ALA A 70 -15.41 20.30 11.64
N THR A 71 -14.31 19.54 11.73
CA THR A 71 -12.94 20.03 11.57
C THR A 71 -12.13 19.10 10.68
N ASP A 72 -11.04 19.61 10.12
CA ASP A 72 -10.10 18.83 9.32
C ASP A 72 -9.41 17.73 10.15
N SER A 73 -9.09 18.01 11.41
CA SER A 73 -8.53 17.01 12.33
C SER A 73 -9.48 15.85 12.59
N LEU A 74 -10.76 16.13 12.86
CA LEU A 74 -11.79 15.10 13.05
C LEU A 74 -12.06 14.35 11.74
N THR A 75 -11.97 15.03 10.60
CA THR A 75 -12.08 14.37 9.28
C THR A 75 -10.95 13.38 9.09
N ALA A 76 -9.70 13.81 9.31
CA ALA A 76 -8.52 12.97 9.21
C ALA A 76 -8.58 11.76 10.15
N GLU A 77 -9.07 11.94 11.39
CA GLU A 77 -9.25 10.84 12.34
C GLU A 77 -10.26 9.79 11.83
N ARG A 78 -11.39 10.23 11.27
CA ARG A 78 -12.38 9.32 10.67
C ARG A 78 -11.81 8.55 9.48
N VAL A 79 -11.02 9.21 8.63
CA VAL A 79 -10.31 8.58 7.51
C VAL A 79 -9.33 7.55 8.03
N PHE A 80 -8.53 7.93 9.03
CA PHE A 80 -7.55 7.07 9.68
C PHE A 80 -8.18 5.81 10.27
N ASN A 81 -9.32 5.93 10.95
CA ASN A 81 -10.03 4.77 11.49
C ASN A 81 -10.47 3.78 10.41
N ARG A 82 -10.93 4.27 9.24
CA ARG A 82 -11.29 3.40 8.11
C ARG A 82 -10.06 2.73 7.48
N PHE A 83 -8.95 3.46 7.34
CA PHE A 83 -7.69 2.90 6.88
C PHE A 83 -7.16 1.81 7.83
N LYS A 84 -7.20 2.07 9.13
CA LYS A 84 -6.81 1.13 10.17
C LYS A 84 -7.61 -0.17 10.09
N THR A 85 -8.95 -0.07 10.01
CA THR A 85 -9.82 -1.24 9.81
C THR A 85 -9.47 -2.02 8.53
N TYR A 86 -9.17 -1.33 7.43
CA TYR A 86 -8.78 -1.99 6.19
C TYR A 86 -7.49 -2.81 6.35
N ILE A 87 -6.43 -2.22 6.90
CA ILE A 87 -5.14 -2.91 7.10
C ILE A 87 -5.28 -4.07 8.09
N GLN A 88 -6.08 -3.92 9.15
CA GLN A 88 -6.40 -5.01 10.07
C GLN A 88 -7.10 -6.18 9.35
N ASN A 89 -8.05 -5.90 8.46
CA ASN A 89 -8.72 -6.94 7.67
C ASN A 89 -7.74 -7.65 6.72
N VAL A 90 -6.78 -6.94 6.11
CA VAL A 90 -5.72 -7.54 5.29
C VAL A 90 -4.86 -8.47 6.15
N ARG A 91 -4.47 -8.03 7.35
CA ARG A 91 -3.70 -8.83 8.30
C ARG A 91 -4.45 -10.10 8.72
N THR A 92 -5.75 -10.01 8.99
CA THR A 92 -6.59 -11.17 9.31
C THR A 92 -6.69 -12.14 8.13
N ALA A 93 -6.78 -11.64 6.90
CA ALA A 93 -6.86 -12.49 5.70
C ALA A 93 -5.52 -13.17 5.35
N TYR A 94 -4.40 -12.53 5.66
CA TYR A 94 -3.04 -13.02 5.36
C TYR A 94 -2.13 -12.94 6.60
N PRO A 95 -2.39 -13.76 7.63
CA PRO A 95 -1.71 -13.69 8.92
C PRO A 95 -0.23 -14.11 8.89
N ASN A 96 0.29 -14.59 7.76
CA ASN A 96 1.67 -15.06 7.65
C ASN A 96 2.49 -14.31 6.60
N LEU A 97 1.93 -13.26 5.98
CA LEU A 97 2.62 -12.46 4.97
C LEU A 97 2.83 -11.03 5.49
N PRO A 98 4.01 -10.44 5.25
CA PRO A 98 4.19 -9.01 5.47
C PRO A 98 3.32 -8.20 4.51
N ILE A 99 2.92 -7.00 4.94
CA ILE A 99 2.08 -6.08 4.17
C ILE A 99 2.93 -4.93 3.64
N TRP A 100 2.78 -4.65 2.35
CA TRP A 100 3.37 -3.48 1.69
C TRP A 100 2.25 -2.54 1.24
N ILE A 101 2.19 -1.34 1.81
CA ILE A 101 1.17 -0.34 1.48
C ILE A 101 1.78 0.59 0.43
N THR A 102 1.72 0.18 -0.82
CA THR A 102 2.50 0.84 -1.87
C THR A 102 1.89 2.14 -2.35
N GLU A 103 0.59 2.37 -2.11
CA GLU A 103 -0.07 3.66 -2.32
C GLU A 103 -1.19 3.83 -1.30
N PHE A 104 -1.21 4.96 -0.58
CA PHE A 104 -2.36 5.35 0.22
C PHE A 104 -2.51 6.87 0.36
N ASN A 105 -3.74 7.37 0.47
CA ASN A 105 -4.04 8.77 0.86
C ASN A 105 -5.48 8.94 1.38
N ALA A 106 -5.79 10.13 1.89
CA ALA A 106 -7.14 10.49 2.36
C ALA A 106 -8.11 10.82 1.21
N ASN A 107 -8.01 10.16 0.05
CA ASN A 107 -8.69 10.45 -1.21
C ASN A 107 -8.29 11.79 -1.88
N MET A 108 -7.94 11.73 -3.16
CA MET A 108 -7.56 12.90 -3.96
C MET A 108 -8.70 13.93 -4.17
N ASN A 109 -9.96 13.53 -4.01
CA ASN A 109 -11.10 14.46 -4.14
C ASN A 109 -11.31 15.30 -2.88
N ARG A 110 -10.55 15.05 -1.81
CA ARG A 110 -10.59 15.86 -0.60
C ARG A 110 -9.64 17.06 -0.76
N LYS A 111 -10.22 18.26 -0.90
CA LYS A 111 -9.53 19.53 -1.19
C LYS A 111 -8.89 20.22 0.03
N SER A 112 -8.80 19.54 1.18
CA SER A 112 -8.07 20.07 2.32
C SER A 112 -6.72 19.37 2.41
N GLN A 113 -5.65 20.12 2.14
CA GLN A 113 -4.28 19.69 2.37
C GLN A 113 -4.03 19.37 3.85
N VAL A 114 -4.71 20.08 4.76
CA VAL A 114 -4.61 19.87 6.20
C VAL A 114 -5.13 18.49 6.59
N VAL A 115 -6.23 18.02 5.97
CA VAL A 115 -6.71 16.64 6.20
C VAL A 115 -5.67 15.61 5.75
N GLN A 116 -5.02 15.82 4.60
CA GLN A 116 -3.98 14.91 4.12
C GLN A 116 -2.81 14.84 5.12
N MET A 117 -2.33 15.99 5.60
CA MET A 117 -1.25 16.07 6.57
C MET A 117 -1.60 15.41 7.92
N TYR A 118 -2.78 15.67 8.48
CA TYR A 118 -3.21 14.98 9.71
C TYR A 118 -3.31 13.47 9.50
N PHE A 119 -3.82 13.03 8.35
CA PHE A 119 -3.90 11.61 8.02
C PHE A 119 -2.51 10.99 7.85
N MET A 120 -1.55 11.68 7.22
CA MET A 120 -0.15 11.27 7.15
C MET A 120 0.44 11.05 8.54
N LYS A 121 0.27 12.01 9.47
CA LYS A 121 0.77 11.88 10.84
C LYS A 121 0.19 10.66 11.56
N LEU A 122 -1.14 10.56 11.58
CA LEU A 122 -1.83 9.48 12.28
C LEU A 122 -1.47 8.10 11.70
N SER A 123 -1.42 7.99 10.38
CA SER A 123 -1.06 6.75 9.70
C SER A 123 0.39 6.38 9.94
N THR A 124 1.34 7.29 9.78
CA THR A 124 2.76 7.02 10.03
C THR A 124 3.03 6.61 11.47
N GLU A 125 2.49 7.35 12.45
CA GLU A 125 2.64 7.02 13.88
C GLU A 125 2.13 5.60 14.19
N TRP A 126 1.01 5.21 13.61
CA TRP A 126 0.44 3.87 13.81
C TRP A 126 1.16 2.78 13.02
N LEU A 127 1.48 2.98 11.76
CA LEU A 127 2.15 1.98 10.91
C LEU A 127 3.52 1.62 11.47
N ASN A 128 4.23 2.57 12.08
CA ASN A 128 5.51 2.33 12.75
C ASN A 128 5.41 1.38 13.96
N THR A 129 4.21 1.12 14.51
CA THR A 129 4.02 0.17 15.62
C THR A 129 3.70 -1.24 15.15
N LEU A 130 3.55 -1.46 13.84
CA LEU A 130 3.13 -2.74 13.27
C LEU A 130 4.35 -3.49 12.72
N ASP A 131 4.70 -4.61 13.35
CA ASP A 131 5.80 -5.50 12.92
C ASP A 131 5.53 -6.19 11.57
N TYR A 132 4.26 -6.34 11.19
CA TYR A 132 3.82 -6.96 9.95
C TYR A 132 3.68 -5.99 8.77
N VAL A 133 3.92 -4.68 8.97
CA VAL A 133 3.99 -3.70 7.87
C VAL A 133 5.44 -3.33 7.62
N GLU A 134 6.01 -3.83 6.53
CA GLU A 134 7.43 -3.59 6.22
C GLU A 134 7.65 -2.29 5.45
N ARG A 135 6.67 -1.89 4.62
CA ARG A 135 6.82 -0.76 3.68
C ARG A 135 5.50 -0.03 3.51
N TYR A 136 5.57 1.29 3.47
CA TYR A 136 4.44 2.13 3.07
C TYR A 136 4.91 3.33 2.25
N SER A 137 4.06 3.81 1.35
CA SER A 137 4.32 4.98 0.52
C SER A 137 3.06 5.80 0.34
N PHE A 138 3.11 7.06 0.77
CA PHE A 138 2.00 7.99 0.60
C PHE A 138 1.87 8.38 -0.87
N PHE A 139 0.64 8.35 -1.39
CA PHE A 139 0.35 8.76 -2.76
C PHE A 139 -0.08 10.23 -2.77
N PHE A 140 0.84 11.10 -3.18
CA PHE A 140 0.56 12.52 -3.39
C PHE A 140 -0.44 12.71 -4.52
N GLU A 141 -1.40 13.60 -4.29
CA GLU A 141 -2.46 13.96 -5.22
C GLU A 141 -1.94 15.04 -6.18
N PRO A 142 -2.55 15.18 -7.37
CA PRO A 142 -2.13 16.21 -8.32
C PRO A 142 -2.21 17.64 -7.78
N ASP A 143 -3.15 17.90 -6.86
CA ASP A 143 -3.36 19.22 -6.27
C ASP A 143 -2.36 19.54 -5.13
N TYR A 144 -1.78 18.51 -4.46
CA TYR A 144 -0.72 18.68 -3.45
C TYR A 144 0.47 17.75 -3.78
N PRO A 145 1.21 18.04 -4.87
CA PRO A 145 2.35 17.22 -5.27
C PRO A 145 3.47 17.26 -4.23
N SER A 146 4.31 16.23 -4.15
CA SER A 146 5.48 16.20 -3.25
C SER A 146 6.59 17.18 -3.62
N ALA A 147 6.63 17.59 -4.89
CA ALA A 147 7.58 18.54 -5.43
C ALA A 147 6.85 19.62 -6.23
N ASN A 148 7.37 20.84 -6.18
CA ASN A 148 6.93 21.96 -6.99
C ASN A 148 7.41 21.81 -8.44
N PRO A 149 6.84 22.55 -9.42
CA PRO A 149 7.27 22.48 -10.82
C PRO A 149 8.75 22.84 -11.05
N ASP A 150 9.36 23.59 -10.14
CA ASP A 150 10.79 23.97 -10.18
C ASP A 150 11.72 22.89 -9.58
N GLY A 151 11.18 21.74 -9.17
CA GLY A 151 11.93 20.63 -8.57
C GLY A 151 12.23 20.79 -7.08
N THR A 152 11.81 21.90 -6.45
CA THR A 152 11.92 22.07 -5.00
C THR A 152 10.87 21.24 -4.27
N MET A 153 11.12 20.89 -3.00
CA MET A 153 10.16 20.15 -2.18
C MET A 153 8.96 21.03 -1.86
N SER A 154 7.74 20.52 -2.06
CA SER A 154 6.52 21.25 -1.68
C SER A 154 6.33 21.25 -0.15
N ALA A 155 5.41 22.07 0.35
CA ALA A 155 5.10 22.10 1.79
C ALA A 155 4.61 20.73 2.30
N ILE A 156 3.75 20.03 1.55
CA ILE A 156 3.25 18.70 1.93
C ILE A 156 4.34 17.62 1.77
N GLY A 157 5.21 17.73 0.76
CA GLY A 157 6.36 16.83 0.59
C GLY A 157 7.37 16.98 1.73
N ALA A 158 7.66 18.22 2.13
CA ALA A 158 8.52 18.51 3.26
C ALA A 158 7.93 17.99 4.57
N TYR A 159 6.61 18.13 4.74
CA TYR A 159 5.90 17.57 5.88
C TYR A 159 6.01 16.04 5.93
N TRP A 160 5.69 15.33 4.84
CA TRP A 160 5.83 13.88 4.75
C TRP A 160 7.26 13.42 5.10
N LYS A 161 8.27 14.10 4.54
CA LYS A 161 9.69 13.84 4.83
C LYS A 161 10.05 14.03 6.31
N SER A 162 9.38 14.95 7.00
CA SER A 162 9.66 15.27 8.42
C SER A 162 9.09 14.26 9.41
N LEU A 163 8.13 13.43 9.00
CA LEU A 163 7.50 12.46 9.89
C LEU A 163 8.50 11.36 10.30
N PRO A 164 8.56 10.98 11.59
CA PRO A 164 9.41 9.88 12.01
C PRO A 164 8.93 8.58 11.37
N THR A 165 9.82 7.85 10.69
CA THR A 165 9.53 6.52 10.15
C THR A 165 10.49 5.51 10.73
N THR A 166 10.03 4.30 11.04
CA THR A 166 10.96 3.19 11.26
C THR A 166 11.73 2.94 9.97
N LYS A 167 13.01 2.57 10.07
CA LYS A 167 13.75 2.17 8.87
C LYS A 167 13.03 0.96 8.29
N ALA A 168 12.70 1.00 7.00
CA ALA A 168 12.14 -0.14 6.27
C ALA A 168 13.08 -1.37 6.27
N TYR A 169 14.29 -1.23 6.80
CA TYR A 169 15.27 -2.28 6.96
C TYR A 169 16.23 -1.98 8.12
N THR A 170 16.41 -2.93 9.06
CA THR A 170 17.26 -2.77 10.25
C THR A 170 18.55 -3.63 10.26
N GLY A 171 18.87 -4.43 9.24
CA GLY A 171 20.24 -4.93 9.07
C GLY A 171 20.45 -6.22 8.26
N GLY A 172 21.69 -6.37 7.79
CA GLY A 172 22.31 -7.61 7.29
C GLY A 172 22.59 -7.62 5.79
N ASN A 173 23.84 -7.87 5.39
CA ASN A 173 24.29 -8.03 4.00
C ASN A 173 23.22 -8.65 3.11
N HIS A 174 22.94 -8.01 1.97
CA HIS A 174 22.32 -8.69 0.83
C HIS A 174 23.17 -9.94 0.53
N ILE A 175 22.77 -11.10 1.07
CA ILE A 175 23.14 -12.34 0.41
C ILE A 175 22.39 -12.22 -0.90
N ALA A 176 23.11 -11.92 -1.97
CA ALA A 176 22.58 -11.97 -3.31
C ALA A 176 22.03 -13.38 -3.49
N ASP A 177 20.73 -13.55 -3.30
CA ASP A 177 20.00 -14.82 -3.45
C ASP A 177 19.80 -15.15 -4.94
N ALA A 178 20.85 -14.89 -5.73
CA ALA A 178 20.98 -15.27 -7.12
C ALA A 178 21.73 -16.60 -7.28
N THR A 179 22.08 -17.28 -6.18
CA THR A 179 22.97 -18.46 -6.22
C THR A 179 22.30 -19.81 -6.00
N LEU A 180 20.98 -19.92 -6.01
CA LEU A 180 20.29 -21.21 -5.90
C LEU A 180 19.33 -21.46 -7.07
N ILE A 181 19.90 -21.62 -8.26
CA ILE A 181 19.40 -22.56 -9.27
C ILE A 181 20.60 -23.28 -9.89
N LYS A 182 20.86 -24.51 -9.43
CA LYS A 182 21.50 -25.55 -10.23
C LYS A 182 20.41 -26.50 -10.69
#